data_AF-A0A397DQY9-F1
#
_entry.id   AF-A0A397DQY9-F1
#
_cell.length_a   1.000
_cell.length_b   1.000
_cell.length_c   1.000
_cell.angle_alpha   90.00
_cell.angle_beta   90.00
_cell.angle_gamma   90.00
#
_symmetry.space_group_name_H-M   'P 1'
#
loop_
_entity.id
_entity.type
_entity.pdbx_description
1 polymer ?
#
loop_
_entity_poly.entity_id
_entity_poly.type
_entity_poly.pdbx_seq_one_letter_code
_entity_poly.pdbx_strand_id
1 'polypeptide(L)'
;DLFCIDTEDVESILELYLQEIYSSQTRVALMAQNIVNTESIVMLKLDSKRNFLLSVDLSLTLLGTLIAMPTFIVGAFGMNLNSHIQDTEYVFWVVFALCGLFILVGYVVVVKYLKQQGINMSWTY
;
A
#
# COMPACT_ATOMS: atom_id res chain seq x y z
N ASP A 1 28.64 4.96 -71.80
CA ASP A 1 28.97 4.36 -70.49
C ASP A 1 28.31 5.10 -69.32
N LEU A 2 26.97 5.09 -69.27
CA LEU A 2 26.20 5.80 -68.22
C LEU A 2 25.22 4.88 -67.47
N PHE A 3 25.36 3.55 -67.61
CA PHE A 3 24.37 2.59 -67.06
C PHE A 3 24.97 1.28 -66.55
N CYS A 4 26.28 1.22 -66.28
CA CYS A 4 26.84 0.11 -65.51
C CYS A 4 26.98 0.60 -64.07
N ILE A 5 25.86 0.66 -63.37
CA ILE A 5 25.95 0.56 -61.90
C ILE A 5 26.54 -0.84 -61.70
N ASP A 6 27.72 -0.91 -61.07
CA ASP A 6 28.36 -2.18 -60.80
C ASP A 6 27.38 -3.03 -59.98
N THR A 7 27.24 -4.30 -60.34
CA THR A 7 26.33 -5.22 -59.63
C THR A 7 26.67 -5.29 -58.15
N GLU A 8 27.96 -5.10 -57.82
CA GLU A 8 28.49 -5.08 -56.46
C GLU A 8 28.01 -3.88 -55.64
N ASP A 9 27.89 -2.69 -56.24
CA ASP A 9 27.35 -1.50 -55.58
C ASP A 9 25.85 -1.66 -55.26
N VAL A 10 25.09 -2.29 -56.16
CA VAL A 10 23.67 -2.58 -55.95
C VAL A 10 23.46 -3.60 -54.82
N GLU A 11 24.30 -4.64 -54.79
CA GLU A 11 24.25 -5.69 -53.77
C GLU A 11 24.55 -5.15 -52.38
N SER A 12 25.61 -4.35 -52.24
CA SER A 12 26.00 -3.73 -50.97
C SER A 12 24.89 -2.84 -50.39
N ILE A 13 24.24 -2.03 -51.23
CA ILE A 13 23.11 -1.20 -50.81
C ILE A 13 21.90 -2.06 -50.40
N LEU A 14 21.61 -3.13 -51.16
CA LEU A 14 20.52 -4.05 -50.83
C LEU A 14 20.75 -4.76 -49.50
N GLU A 15 21.97 -5.23 -49.23
CA GLU A 15 22.35 -5.87 -47.97
C GLU A 15 22.18 -4.91 -46.78
N LEU A 16 22.62 -3.66 -46.92
CA LEU A 16 22.42 -2.61 -45.92
C LEU A 16 20.94 -2.39 -45.62
N TYR A 17 20.09 -2.30 -46.64
CA TYR A 17 18.64 -2.15 -46.44
C TYR A 17 18.02 -3.37 -45.76
N LEU A 18 18.40 -4.59 -46.16
CA LEU A 18 17.92 -5.80 -45.53
C LEU A 18 18.32 -5.85 -44.05
N GLN A 19 19.58 -5.54 -43.74
CA GLN A 19 20.08 -5.49 -42.37
C GLN A 19 19.37 -4.42 -41.53
N GLU A 20 19.10 -3.25 -42.10
CA GLU A 20 18.32 -2.20 -41.44
C GLU A 20 16.90 -2.66 -41.13
N ILE A 21 16.24 -3.34 -42.07
CA ILE A 21 14.90 -3.91 -41.88
C ILE A 21 14.89 -4.93 -40.74
N TYR A 22 15.83 -5.88 -40.71
CA TYR A 22 15.92 -6.87 -39.63
C TYR A 22 16.23 -6.24 -38.27
N SER A 23 17.13 -5.26 -38.24
CA SER A 23 17.47 -4.50 -37.04
C SER A 23 16.28 -3.68 -36.54
N SER A 24 15.50 -3.09 -37.44
CA SER A 24 14.27 -2.37 -37.12
C SER A 24 13.21 -3.31 -36.56
N GLN A 25 12.96 -4.45 -37.20
CA GLN A 25 12.02 -5.47 -36.72
C GLN A 25 12.37 -5.94 -35.31
N THR A 26 13.65 -6.20 -35.05
CA THR A 26 14.14 -6.62 -33.73
C THR A 26 13.91 -5.53 -32.68
N ARG A 27 14.21 -4.27 -33.02
CA ARG A 27 13.97 -3.12 -32.12
C ARG A 27 12.50 -2.94 -31.79
N VAL A 28 11.61 -3.09 -32.78
CA VAL A 28 10.16 -3.02 -32.57
C VAL A 28 9.68 -4.16 -31.66
N ALA A 29 10.16 -5.39 -31.87
CA ALA A 29 9.83 -6.53 -31.03
C ALA A 29 10.28 -6.32 -29.56
N LEU A 30 11.49 -5.79 -29.36
CA LEU A 30 11.99 -5.44 -28.02
C LEU A 30 11.17 -4.32 -27.37
N MET A 31 10.80 -3.28 -28.11
CA MET A 31 9.92 -2.22 -27.60
C MET A 31 8.56 -2.76 -27.19
N ALA A 32 7.94 -3.60 -28.00
CA ALA A 32 6.68 -4.26 -27.66
C ALA A 32 6.80 -5.07 -26.37
N GLN A 33 7.88 -5.83 -26.20
CA GLN A 33 8.13 -6.56 -24.96
C GLN A 33 8.33 -5.63 -23.76
N ASN A 34 9.05 -4.53 -23.93
CA ASN A 34 9.26 -3.53 -22.87
C ASN A 34 7.94 -2.85 -22.45
N ILE A 35 7.01 -2.64 -23.37
CA ILE A 35 5.67 -2.12 -23.05
C ILE A 35 4.93 -3.10 -22.15
N VAL A 36 4.87 -4.38 -22.50
CA VAL A 36 4.20 -5.42 -21.70
C VAL A 36 4.85 -5.58 -20.32
N ASN A 37 6.18 -5.53 -20.26
CA ASN A 37 6.91 -5.57 -19.00
C ASN A 37 6.57 -4.34 -18.12
N THR A 38 6.48 -3.16 -18.72
CA THR A 38 6.13 -1.92 -18.01
C THR A 38 4.68 -1.96 -17.51
N GLU A 39 3.75 -2.44 -18.32
CA GLU A 39 2.35 -2.63 -17.93
C GLU A 39 2.25 -3.51 -16.68
N SER A 40 2.99 -4.63 -16.68
CA SER A 40 3.06 -5.54 -15.53
C SER A 40 3.57 -4.84 -14.28
N ILE A 41 4.61 -4.01 -14.39
CA ILE A 41 5.15 -3.21 -13.28
C ILE A 41 4.11 -2.21 -12.76
N VAL A 42 3.39 -1.53 -13.66
CA VAL A 42 2.34 -0.57 -13.28
C VAL A 42 1.20 -1.27 -12.56
N MET A 43 0.76 -2.44 -13.03
CA MET A 43 -0.26 -3.24 -12.35
C MET A 43 0.19 -3.64 -10.94
N LEU A 44 1.40 -4.16 -10.78
CA LEU A 44 1.97 -4.48 -9.46
C LEU A 44 2.01 -3.27 -8.53
N LYS A 45 2.37 -2.09 -9.06
CA LYS A 45 2.36 -0.84 -8.27
C LYS A 45 0.95 -0.44 -7.86
N LEU A 46 -0.03 -0.56 -8.75
CA LEU A 46 -1.42 -0.23 -8.45
C LEU A 46 -1.99 -1.15 -7.36
N ASP A 47 -1.72 -2.45 -7.46
CA ASP A 47 -2.15 -3.42 -6.46
C ASP A 47 -1.45 -3.19 -5.11
N SER A 48 -0.16 -2.84 -5.14
CA SER A 48 0.56 -2.44 -3.92
C SER A 48 -0.07 -1.20 -3.27
N LYS A 49 -0.49 -0.20 -4.06
CA LYS A 49 -1.18 0.99 -3.53
C LYS A 49 -2.54 0.65 -2.93
N ARG A 50 -3.33 -0.21 -3.57
CA ARG A 50 -4.60 -0.70 -3.02
C ARG A 50 -4.40 -1.45 -1.71
N ASN A 51 -3.41 -2.35 -1.67
CA ASN A 51 -3.09 -3.11 -0.46
C ASN A 51 -2.59 -2.21 0.68
N PHE A 52 -1.79 -1.18 0.36
CA PHE A 52 -1.39 -0.17 1.33
C PHE A 52 -2.60 0.59 1.90
N LEU A 53 -3.52 1.05 1.05
CA LEU A 53 -4.72 1.75 1.50
C LEU A 53 -5.61 0.85 2.38
N LEU A 54 -5.76 -0.42 2.03
CA LEU A 54 -6.52 -1.37 2.85
C LEU A 54 -5.89 -1.56 4.24
N SER A 55 -4.56 -1.67 4.30
CA SER A 55 -3.83 -1.77 5.58
C SER A 55 -4.03 -0.51 6.43
N VAL A 56 -3.99 0.68 5.82
CA VAL A 56 -4.25 1.96 6.51
C VAL A 56 -5.69 2.00 7.02
N ASP A 57 -6.68 1.67 6.20
CA ASP A 57 -8.09 1.66 6.59
C ASP A 57 -8.35 0.73 7.78
N LEU A 58 -7.86 -0.52 7.71
CA LEU A 58 -7.93 -1.48 8.81
C LEU A 58 -7.30 -0.94 10.10
N SER A 59 -6.16 -0.26 9.99
CA SER A 59 -5.48 0.33 11.16
C SER A 59 -6.32 1.45 11.80
N LEU A 60 -6.96 2.30 10.98
CA LEU A 60 -7.82 3.38 11.46
C LEU A 60 -9.12 2.84 12.07
N THR A 61 -9.75 1.83 11.45
CA THR A 61 -10.92 1.16 12.02
C THR A 61 -10.59 0.49 13.36
N LEU A 62 -9.42 -0.15 13.48
CA LEU A 62 -8.97 -0.73 14.76
C LEU A 62 -8.78 0.33 15.84
N LEU A 63 -8.12 1.44 15.51
CA LEU A 63 -7.95 2.54 16.47
C LEU A 63 -9.30 3.16 16.87
N GLY A 64 -10.19 3.38 15.91
CA GLY A 64 -11.53 3.91 16.17
C GLY A 64 -12.36 3.00 17.07
N THR A 65 -12.35 1.69 16.80
CA THR A 65 -13.10 0.71 17.62
C THR A 65 -12.55 0.58 19.04
N LEU A 66 -11.22 0.66 19.22
CA LEU A 66 -10.59 0.70 20.55
C LEU A 66 -11.02 1.91 21.38
N ILE A 67 -11.17 3.08 20.75
CA ILE A 67 -11.61 4.30 21.45
C ILE A 67 -13.13 4.30 21.66
N ALA A 68 -13.90 3.74 20.72
CA ALA A 68 -15.35 3.71 20.78
C ALA A 68 -15.90 2.94 22.01
N MET A 69 -15.28 1.82 22.38
CA MET A 69 -15.74 0.98 23.49
C MET A 69 -15.67 1.70 24.86
N PRO A 70 -14.53 2.27 25.31
CA PRO A 70 -14.48 3.10 26.51
C PRO A 70 -15.34 4.35 26.42
N THR A 71 -15.42 4.98 25.24
CA THR A 71 -16.24 6.19 25.04
C THR A 71 -17.72 5.89 25.25
N PHE A 72 -18.20 4.72 24.83
CA PHE A 72 -19.57 4.26 25.09
C PHE A 72 -19.82 4.05 26.58
N ILE A 73 -18.89 3.42 27.30
CA ILE A 73 -18.98 3.22 28.75
C ILE A 73 -19.02 4.57 29.48
N VAL A 74 -18.06 5.46 29.19
CA VAL A 74 -18.00 6.81 29.78
C VAL A 74 -19.25 7.61 29.45
N GLY A 75 -19.75 7.51 28.21
CA GLY A 75 -21.00 8.16 27.78
C GLY A 75 -22.20 7.67 28.58
N ALA A 76 -22.34 6.35 28.76
CA ALA A 76 -23.42 5.77 29.55
C ALA A 76 -23.38 6.22 31.02
N PHE A 77 -22.20 6.36 31.62
CA PHE A 77 -22.02 6.88 32.98
C PHE A 77 -22.17 8.41 33.08
N GLY A 78 -21.89 9.16 32.01
CA GLY A 78 -22.01 10.62 31.96
C GLY A 78 -23.43 11.12 31.67
N MET A 79 -24.33 10.24 31.22
CA MET A 79 -25.75 10.54 31.08
C MET A 79 -26.39 10.65 32.47
N ASN A 80 -27.33 11.59 32.63
CA ASN A 80 -28.04 11.87 33.89
C ASN A 80 -29.00 10.72 34.27
N LEU A 81 -28.42 9.57 34.59
CA LEU A 81 -29.07 8.39 35.12
C LEU A 81 -28.86 8.41 36.62
N ASN A 82 -29.95 8.56 37.38
CA ASN A 82 -29.94 8.47 38.84
C ASN A 82 -29.61 7.03 39.25
N SER A 83 -28.32 6.73 39.28
CA SER A 83 -27.80 5.40 39.50
C SER A 83 -27.19 5.37 40.90
N HIS A 84 -27.84 4.68 41.84
CA HIS A 84 -27.35 4.42 43.20
C HIS A 84 -25.95 3.75 43.25
N ILE A 85 -25.37 3.39 42.09
CA ILE A 85 -23.97 2.96 41.91
C ILE A 85 -22.96 4.11 41.93
N GLN A 86 -23.41 5.36 41.79
CA GLN A 86 -22.55 6.56 41.86
C GLN A 86 -22.26 6.99 43.31
N ASP A 87 -23.09 6.58 44.28
CA ASP A 87 -22.91 6.89 45.71
C ASP A 87 -21.64 6.26 46.31
N THR A 88 -21.05 5.27 45.63
CA THR A 88 -19.76 4.69 46.03
C THR A 88 -18.62 5.41 45.30
N GLU A 89 -17.96 6.33 46.01
CA GLU A 89 -16.87 7.19 45.52
C GLU A 89 -15.74 6.44 44.78
N TYR A 90 -15.54 5.16 45.09
CA TYR A 90 -14.52 4.30 44.47
C TYR A 90 -14.88 3.77 43.07
N VAL A 91 -16.17 3.64 42.73
CA VAL A 91 -16.59 2.98 41.47
C VAL A 91 -16.19 3.81 40.26
N PHE A 92 -16.28 5.14 40.36
CA PHE A 92 -15.84 6.05 39.29
C PHE A 92 -14.34 5.89 38.98
N TRP A 93 -13.51 5.87 40.02
CA TRP A 93 -12.06 5.70 39.87
C TRP A 93 -11.69 4.33 39.29
N VAL A 94 -12.40 3.26 39.68
CA VAL A 94 -12.19 1.91 39.14
C VAL A 94 -12.55 1.84 37.66
N VAL A 95 -13.69 2.40 37.25
CA VAL A 95 -14.12 2.42 35.84
C VAL A 95 -13.16 3.27 35.00
N PHE A 96 -12.71 4.42 35.50
CA PHE A 96 -11.73 5.26 34.83
C PHE A 96 -10.39 4.54 34.64
N ALA A 97 -9.89 3.89 35.68
CA ALA A 97 -8.66 3.10 35.61
C ALA A 97 -8.79 1.92 34.63
N LEU A 98 -9.94 1.24 34.62
CA LEU A 98 -10.21 0.12 33.72
C LEU A 98 -10.29 0.57 32.25
N CYS A 99 -10.95 1.69 31.96
CA CYS A 99 -10.99 2.29 30.63
C CYS A 99 -9.60 2.73 30.16
N GLY A 100 -8.81 3.37 31.03
CA GLY A 100 -7.42 3.76 30.73
C GLY A 100 -6.52 2.54 30.47
N LEU A 101 -6.66 1.48 31.28
CA LEU A 101 -5.97 0.22 31.08
C LEU A 101 -6.34 -0.44 29.75
N PHE A 102 -7.63 -0.46 29.40
CA PHE A 102 -8.11 -1.03 28.14
C PHE A 102 -7.49 -0.31 26.93
N ILE A 103 -7.40 1.02 26.96
CA ILE A 103 -6.77 1.81 25.90
C ILE A 103 -5.27 1.50 25.82
N LEU A 104 -4.56 1.43 26.95
CA LEU A 104 -3.14 1.11 26.99
C LEU A 104 -2.86 -0.30 26.43
N VAL A 105 -3.63 -1.30 26.87
CA VAL A 105 -3.51 -2.68 26.37
C VAL A 105 -3.85 -2.73 24.89
N GLY A 106 -4.94 -2.08 24.46
CA GLY A 106 -5.33 -1.97 23.06
C GLY A 106 -4.24 -1.34 22.19
N TYR A 107 -3.61 -0.26 22.66
CA TYR A 107 -2.48 0.38 21.97
C TYR A 107 -1.28 -0.57 21.84
N VAL A 108 -0.90 -1.28 22.90
CA VAL A 108 0.20 -2.26 22.86
C VAL A 108 -0.10 -3.41 21.91
N VAL A 109 -1.35 -3.92 21.90
CA VAL A 109 -1.79 -4.98 20.98
C VAL A 109 -1.73 -4.49 19.53
N VAL A 110 -2.20 -3.28 19.24
CA VAL A 110 -2.14 -2.68 17.89
C VAL A 110 -0.69 -2.49 17.45
N VAL A 111 0.18 -1.95 18.30
CA VAL A 111 1.61 -1.80 17.99
C VAL A 111 2.26 -3.16 17.75
N LYS A 112 1.94 -4.18 18.55
CA LYS A 112 2.41 -5.56 18.32
C LYS A 112 1.89 -6.15 17.02
N TYR A 113 0.62 -5.95 16.70
CA TYR A 113 -0.01 -6.46 15.49
C TYR A 113 0.59 -5.80 14.24
N LEU A 114 0.81 -4.49 14.27
CA LEU A 114 1.52 -3.74 13.22
C LEU A 114 2.97 -4.23 13.06
N LYS A 115 3.65 -4.51 14.18
CA LYS A 115 5.01 -5.07 14.15
C LYS A 115 5.05 -6.50 13.59
N GLN A 116 4.03 -7.32 13.86
CA GLN A 116 3.92 -8.69 13.31
C GLN A 116 3.58 -8.71 11.83
N GLN A 117 2.87 -7.71 11.31
CA GLN A 117 2.62 -7.56 9.87
C GLN A 117 3.86 -7.09 9.08
N GLY A 118 5.03 -6.99 9.71
CA GLY A 118 6.27 -6.64 9.03
C GLY A 118 6.38 -5.16 8.66
N ILE A 119 5.45 -4.32 9.13
CA ILE A 119 5.62 -2.85 9.12
C ILE A 119 6.57 -2.52 10.27
N ASN A 120 7.84 -2.88 10.07
CA ASN A 120 8.90 -2.38 10.92
C ASN A 120 8.94 -0.87 10.68
N MET A 121 8.64 -0.07 11.71
CA MET A 121 8.90 1.37 11.73
C MET A 121 10.43 1.58 11.71
N SER A 122 11.09 1.20 10.62
CA SER A 122 12.37 1.78 10.21
C SER A 122 12.03 3.07 9.50
N TRP A 123 11.55 4.05 10.27
CA TRP A 123 11.71 5.46 9.92
C TRP A 123 13.19 5.80 10.14
N THR A 124 14.03 5.21 9.31
CA THR A 124 15.41 5.64 9.10
C THR A 124 15.51 5.78 7.60
N TYR A 125 15.40 7.04 7.18
CA TYR A 125 15.88 7.52 5.89
C TYR A 125 17.37 7.22 5.75
#